data_AF-A0A8B9ZMY5-F1
#
_entry.id   AF-A0A8B9ZMY5-F1
#
_cell.length_a   1.000
_cell.length_b   1.000
_cell.length_c   1.000
_cell.angle_alpha   90.00
_cell.angle_beta   90.00
_cell.angle_gamma   90.00
#
_symmetry.space_group_name_H-M   'P 1'
#
loop_
_entity.id
_entity.type
_entity.pdbx_description
1 polymer ?
#
loop_
_entity_poly.entity_id
_entity_poly.type
_entity_poly.pdbx_seq_one_letter_code
_entity_poly.pdbx_strand_id
1 'polypeptide(L)'
;MLLLWYHCDGTSPTWAVPEQPQIAAKEWVFRGQTEHFVDAHIQEIPENAADTAHLAFLHGPSFLSGSDLRYTKSKVWDFMKHVWKAEWQPEPEPNQHCSRMLLQHTATVFGKRFPLLDLSVSARQVGPGLVFLTFEHAFLGHGVILQTVTPLEPLLQNVVHKIYYQKNVPAIVPKFILRAECVQFERDITIWNNKQYLLKPLLVREDASIQKHRRWFAQFYSEKSTRPSALKEGLDW
;
A
#
# COMPACT_ATOMS: atom_id res chain seq x y z
N MET A 1 13.83 -13.27 1.80
CA MET A 1 12.59 -13.12 2.58
C MET A 1 12.15 -14.52 2.99
N LEU A 2 11.69 -14.70 4.23
CA LEU A 2 11.06 -15.96 4.66
C LEU A 2 9.55 -15.74 4.60
N LEU A 3 8.84 -16.67 3.97
CA LEU A 3 7.38 -16.65 3.86
C LEU A 3 6.82 -17.93 4.46
N LEU A 4 5.67 -17.82 5.12
CA LEU A 4 4.92 -18.94 5.67
C LEU A 4 3.57 -19.01 4.98
N TRP A 5 3.12 -20.21 4.63
CA TRP A 5 1.77 -20.45 4.18
C TRP A 5 0.86 -20.69 5.39
N TYR A 6 -0.27 -20.02 5.41
CA TYR A 6 -1.31 -20.24 6.41
C TYR A 6 -2.65 -20.46 5.73
N HIS A 7 -3.36 -21.50 6.15
CA HIS A 7 -4.75 -21.73 5.80
C HIS A 7 -5.46 -22.38 6.98
N CYS A 8 -6.58 -21.82 7.44
CA CYS A 8 -7.27 -22.31 8.65
C CYS A 8 -7.81 -23.74 8.50
N ASP A 9 -8.08 -24.18 7.26
CA ASP A 9 -8.46 -25.58 6.96
C ASP A 9 -7.27 -26.52 6.73
N GLY A 10 -6.03 -26.05 6.86
CA GLY A 10 -4.83 -26.88 6.68
C GLY A 10 -4.53 -27.28 5.23
N THR A 11 -5.06 -26.54 4.25
CA THR A 11 -4.80 -26.81 2.83
C THR A 11 -3.37 -26.40 2.45
N SER A 12 -2.78 -27.13 1.51
CA SER A 12 -1.47 -26.80 0.93
C SER A 12 -1.51 -25.50 0.12
N PRO A 13 -0.35 -24.84 -0.11
CA PRO A 13 -0.26 -23.68 -0.98
C PRO A 13 -0.90 -23.89 -2.35
N THR A 14 -1.80 -23.00 -2.74
CA THR A 14 -2.47 -23.02 -4.05
C THR A 14 -1.87 -22.02 -5.04
N TRP A 15 -0.98 -21.14 -4.57
CA TRP A 15 -0.19 -20.23 -5.40
C TRP A 15 1.23 -20.07 -4.85
N ALA A 16 2.14 -19.64 -5.71
CA ALA A 16 3.52 -19.33 -5.37
C ALA A 16 3.75 -17.81 -5.40
N VAL A 17 4.65 -17.31 -4.55
CA VAL A 17 5.07 -15.92 -4.63
C VAL A 17 6.07 -15.75 -5.78
N PRO A 18 5.86 -14.78 -6.69
CA PRO A 18 6.75 -14.56 -7.82
C PRO A 18 8.13 -14.13 -7.34
N GLU A 19 9.17 -14.85 -7.78
CA GLU A 19 10.55 -14.43 -7.60
C GLU A 19 10.78 -13.11 -8.37
N GLN A 20 11.64 -12.24 -7.81
CA GLN A 20 12.07 -11.01 -8.46
C GLN A 20 13.43 -11.27 -9.13
N PRO A 21 13.49 -11.46 -10.47
CA PRO A 21 14.70 -11.90 -11.15
C PRO A 21 15.89 -10.97 -10.91
N GLN A 22 15.65 -9.65 -10.86
CA GLN A 22 16.68 -8.64 -10.63
C GLN A 22 17.29 -8.74 -9.22
N ILE A 23 16.50 -9.17 -8.22
CA ILE A 23 17.00 -9.40 -6.86
C ILE A 23 17.79 -10.72 -6.83
N ALA A 24 17.27 -11.78 -7.44
CA ALA A 24 17.94 -13.09 -7.52
C ALA A 24 19.30 -12.98 -8.24
N ALA A 25 19.35 -12.22 -9.34
CA ALA A 25 20.55 -11.90 -10.11
C ALA A 25 21.49 -10.89 -9.42
N LYS A 26 21.12 -10.35 -8.24
CA LYS A 26 21.88 -9.34 -7.49
C LYS A 26 22.11 -8.03 -8.26
N GLU A 27 21.23 -7.72 -9.23
CA GLU A 27 21.20 -6.44 -9.93
C GLU A 27 20.53 -5.37 -9.08
N TRP A 28 19.49 -5.77 -8.36
CA TRP A 28 18.83 -4.96 -7.34
C TRP A 28 19.27 -5.44 -5.96
N VAL A 29 19.91 -4.54 -5.22
CA VAL A 29 20.46 -4.82 -3.90
C VAL A 29 19.61 -4.17 -2.82
N PHE A 30 19.62 -4.74 -1.62
CA PHE A 30 18.93 -4.17 -0.47
C PHE A 30 19.47 -2.78 -0.13
N ARG A 31 18.58 -1.81 0.09
CA ARG A 31 18.93 -0.41 0.38
C ARG A 31 18.40 0.13 1.70
N GLY A 32 17.50 -0.59 2.36
CA GLY A 32 16.96 -0.21 3.66
C GLY A 32 15.60 -0.85 3.94
N GLN A 33 15.13 -0.66 5.15
CA GLN A 33 13.81 -1.09 5.58
C GLN A 33 13.19 -0.11 6.57
N THR A 34 11.85 -0.12 6.65
CA THR A 34 11.06 0.48 7.72
C THR A 34 10.10 -0.58 8.27
N GLU A 35 9.71 -0.43 9.53
CA GLU A 35 8.83 -1.36 10.25
C GLU A 35 7.85 -0.56 11.10
N HIS A 36 6.58 -0.95 11.06
CA HIS A 36 5.48 -0.26 11.71
C HIS A 36 4.49 -1.26 12.30
N PHE A 37 3.94 -0.92 13.47
CA PHE A 37 2.81 -1.62 14.08
C PHE A 37 1.54 -0.81 13.81
N VAL A 38 0.50 -1.45 13.28
CA VAL A 38 -0.73 -0.79 12.83
C VAL A 38 -1.93 -1.42 13.52
N ASP A 39 -2.73 -0.58 14.18
CA ASP A 39 -3.91 -0.99 14.94
C ASP A 39 -5.13 -1.02 14.01
N ALA A 40 -5.19 -2.01 13.13
CA ALA A 40 -6.26 -2.18 12.15
C ALA A 40 -6.53 -3.64 11.83
N HIS A 41 -7.68 -3.93 11.24
CA HIS A 41 -7.93 -5.24 10.65
C HIS A 41 -7.05 -5.42 9.39
N ILE A 42 -6.43 -6.59 9.19
CA ILE A 42 -5.50 -6.84 8.08
C ILE A 42 -6.02 -6.36 6.72
N GLN A 43 -7.30 -6.55 6.41
CA GLN A 43 -7.91 -6.16 5.14
C GLN A 43 -7.88 -4.65 4.88
N GLU A 44 -7.85 -3.82 5.93
CA GLU A 44 -7.91 -2.36 5.79
C GLU A 44 -6.66 -1.79 5.12
N ILE A 45 -5.51 -2.42 5.30
CA ILE A 45 -4.24 -1.98 4.70
C ILE A 45 -4.26 -2.15 3.17
N PRO A 46 -4.51 -3.35 2.60
CA PRO A 46 -4.61 -3.51 1.15
C PRO A 46 -5.85 -2.86 0.53
N GLU A 47 -6.93 -2.64 1.29
CA GLU A 47 -8.12 -1.94 0.80
C GLU A 47 -7.83 -0.50 0.33
N ASN A 48 -6.79 0.15 0.87
CA ASN A 48 -6.33 1.46 0.39
C ASN A 48 -5.96 1.45 -1.10
N ALA A 49 -5.56 0.30 -1.68
CA ALA A 49 -5.27 0.23 -3.11
C ALA A 49 -6.53 0.50 -3.97
N ALA A 50 -7.70 0.17 -3.44
CA ALA A 50 -8.99 0.35 -4.11
C ALA A 50 -9.73 1.63 -3.68
N ASP A 51 -9.39 2.23 -2.54
CA ASP A 51 -9.81 3.58 -2.19
C ASP A 51 -8.92 4.60 -2.90
N THR A 52 -9.28 5.06 -4.09
CA THR A 52 -8.45 6.06 -4.80
C THR A 52 -8.69 7.49 -4.30
N ALA A 53 -9.78 7.72 -3.57
CA ALA A 53 -10.16 9.05 -3.10
C ALA A 53 -9.21 9.55 -2.01
N HIS A 54 -8.77 8.69 -1.08
CA HIS A 54 -7.86 9.09 0.00
C HIS A 54 -6.55 9.71 -0.54
N LEU A 55 -6.08 9.31 -1.72
CA LEU A 55 -4.84 9.82 -2.33
C LEU A 55 -4.86 11.35 -2.45
N ALA A 56 -6.00 11.94 -2.82
CA ALA A 56 -6.12 13.39 -2.95
C ALA A 56 -6.08 14.11 -1.59
N PHE A 57 -6.56 13.46 -0.52
CA PHE A 57 -6.69 14.07 0.80
C PHE A 57 -5.46 13.85 1.70
N LEU A 58 -4.89 12.64 1.70
CA LEU A 58 -3.74 12.27 2.55
C LEU A 58 -2.39 12.46 1.84
N HIS A 59 -2.35 12.24 0.52
CA HIS A 59 -1.11 12.21 -0.26
C HIS A 59 -0.99 13.36 -1.28
N GLY A 60 -1.97 14.26 -1.33
CA GLY A 60 -1.92 15.51 -2.09
C GLY A 60 -0.88 16.50 -1.55
N PRO A 61 -0.80 16.73 -0.22
CA PRO A 61 0.27 17.52 0.38
C PRO A 61 1.63 16.85 0.22
N SER A 62 2.66 17.66 -0.06
CA SER A 62 4.05 17.19 -0.18
C SER A 62 4.47 16.30 0.99
N PHE A 63 5.17 15.21 0.74
CA PHE A 63 5.74 14.38 1.80
C PHE A 63 6.72 15.16 2.70
N LEU A 64 7.30 16.28 2.20
CA LEU A 64 8.16 17.17 2.99
C LEU A 64 7.43 17.88 4.13
N SER A 65 6.10 17.91 4.13
CA SER A 65 5.31 18.44 5.26
C SER A 65 5.27 17.49 6.46
N GLY A 66 5.92 16.33 6.39
CA GLY A 66 5.94 15.33 7.47
C GLY A 66 4.67 14.47 7.54
N SER A 67 4.60 13.62 8.55
CA SER A 67 3.51 12.65 8.77
C SER A 67 2.38 13.17 9.67
N ASP A 68 2.61 14.24 10.45
CA ASP A 68 1.57 14.82 11.30
C ASP A 68 0.50 15.55 10.47
N LEU A 69 -0.68 14.94 10.37
CA LEU A 69 -1.81 15.42 9.58
C LEU A 69 -2.27 16.84 9.93
N ARG A 70 -1.99 17.33 11.15
CA ARG A 70 -2.36 18.69 11.57
C ARG A 70 -1.58 19.77 10.82
N TYR A 71 -0.39 19.43 10.30
CA TYR A 71 0.54 20.37 9.69
C TYR A 71 0.81 20.10 8.21
N THR A 72 0.15 19.09 7.62
CA THR A 72 0.38 18.71 6.21
C THR A 72 -0.02 19.82 5.23
N LYS A 73 -1.07 20.59 5.54
CA LYS A 73 -1.52 21.77 4.75
C LYS A 73 -0.72 23.04 5.09
N SER A 74 0.58 22.91 5.28
CA SER A 74 1.44 24.05 5.58
C SER A 74 1.59 24.97 4.36
N LYS A 75 1.39 26.27 4.56
CA LYS A 75 1.62 27.32 3.54
C LYS A 75 3.03 27.30 2.96
N VAL A 76 4.00 26.71 3.67
CA VAL A 76 5.40 26.59 3.24
C VAL A 76 5.54 25.69 2.00
N TRP A 77 4.71 24.65 1.87
CA TRP A 77 4.81 23.65 0.78
C TRP A 77 3.60 23.64 -0.15
N ASP A 78 2.62 24.52 0.04
CA ASP A 78 1.42 24.66 -0.80
C ASP A 78 1.73 24.88 -2.29
N PHE A 79 2.92 25.38 -2.59
CA PHE A 79 3.38 25.57 -3.96
C PHE A 79 3.65 24.26 -4.71
N MET A 80 3.84 23.13 -4.01
CA MET A 80 4.09 21.82 -4.59
C MET A 80 2.92 20.87 -4.32
N LYS A 81 2.23 20.45 -5.38
CA LYS A 81 1.08 19.53 -5.29
C LYS A 81 1.30 18.27 -6.08
N HIS A 82 0.83 17.16 -5.52
CA HIS A 82 0.90 15.84 -6.12
C HIS A 82 -0.48 15.47 -6.68
N VAL A 83 -0.55 15.14 -7.96
CA VAL A 83 -1.76 14.60 -8.58
C VAL A 83 -1.52 13.11 -8.81
N TRP A 84 -2.42 12.29 -8.27
CA TRP A 84 -2.38 10.85 -8.41
C TRP A 84 -3.55 10.40 -9.27
N LYS A 85 -3.26 9.73 -10.39
CA LYS A 85 -4.27 8.95 -11.12
C LYS A 85 -4.05 7.50 -10.78
N ALA A 86 -5.05 6.87 -10.19
CA ALA A 86 -4.97 5.49 -9.75
C ALA A 86 -6.08 4.66 -10.39
N GLU A 87 -5.72 3.46 -10.82
CA GLU A 87 -6.67 2.44 -11.26
C GLU A 87 -6.32 1.11 -10.61
N TRP A 88 -7.30 0.49 -9.96
CA TRP A 88 -7.15 -0.81 -9.31
C TRP A 88 -8.02 -1.87 -10.00
N GLN A 89 -7.45 -3.07 -10.18
CA GLN A 89 -8.15 -4.23 -10.72
C GLN A 89 -7.57 -5.56 -10.20
N PRO A 90 -8.40 -6.60 -10.03
CA PRO A 90 -7.90 -7.96 -9.82
C PRO A 90 -7.22 -8.49 -11.09
N GLU A 91 -6.25 -9.40 -10.95
CA GLU A 91 -5.65 -10.08 -12.08
C GLU A 91 -6.51 -11.29 -12.54
N PRO A 92 -6.52 -11.61 -13.84
CA PRO A 92 -7.24 -12.79 -14.35
C PRO A 92 -6.50 -14.09 -14.00
N GLU A 93 -7.12 -15.23 -14.31
CA GLU A 93 -6.48 -16.54 -14.28
C GLU A 93 -5.14 -16.55 -15.04
N PRO A 94 -4.07 -17.18 -14.50
CA PRO A 94 -4.01 -17.98 -13.26
C PRO A 94 -3.72 -17.16 -11.98
N ASN A 95 -3.65 -15.83 -12.05
CA ASN A 95 -3.23 -14.95 -10.96
C ASN A 95 -4.40 -14.35 -10.17
N GLN A 96 -5.51 -15.07 -10.00
CA GLN A 96 -6.70 -14.54 -9.30
C GLN A 96 -6.45 -14.14 -7.83
N HIS A 97 -5.40 -14.71 -7.23
CA HIS A 97 -4.91 -14.34 -5.90
C HIS A 97 -4.15 -13.00 -5.88
N CYS A 98 -4.00 -12.33 -7.03
CA CYS A 98 -3.31 -11.06 -7.18
C CYS A 98 -4.27 -9.93 -7.57
N SER A 99 -3.89 -8.71 -7.21
CA SER A 99 -4.49 -7.49 -7.75
C SER A 99 -3.41 -6.48 -8.08
N ARG A 100 -3.74 -5.52 -8.95
CA ARG A 100 -2.81 -4.50 -9.41
C ARG A 100 -3.43 -3.12 -9.32
N MET A 101 -2.66 -2.17 -8.78
CA MET A 101 -2.93 -0.75 -8.80
C MET A 101 -1.85 -0.06 -9.64
N LEU A 102 -2.27 0.69 -10.64
CA LEU A 102 -1.38 1.55 -11.42
C LEU A 102 -1.57 2.98 -10.94
N LEU A 103 -0.49 3.60 -10.48
CA LEU A 103 -0.46 4.99 -10.06
C LEU A 103 0.41 5.81 -11.00
N GLN A 104 -0.16 6.84 -11.59
CA GLN A 104 0.57 7.89 -12.27
C GLN A 104 0.62 9.10 -11.36
N HIS A 105 1.82 9.41 -10.87
CA HIS A 105 2.11 10.60 -10.11
C HIS A 105 2.53 11.72 -11.06
N THR A 106 1.95 12.89 -10.87
CA THR A 106 2.37 14.12 -11.52
C THR A 106 2.64 15.18 -10.46
N ALA A 107 3.84 15.74 -10.47
CA ALA A 107 4.18 16.85 -9.59
C ALA A 107 3.93 18.19 -10.29
N THR A 108 3.31 19.12 -9.57
CA THR A 108 3.16 20.50 -9.99
C THR A 108 3.86 21.42 -8.99
N VAL A 109 4.64 22.38 -9.50
CA VAL A 109 5.34 23.40 -8.70
C VAL A 109 4.89 24.76 -9.21
N PHE A 110 4.37 25.61 -8.33
CA PHE A 110 3.69 26.87 -8.67
C PHE A 110 2.59 26.70 -9.76
N GLY A 111 1.87 25.57 -9.72
CA GLY A 111 0.80 25.25 -10.67
C GLY A 111 1.27 24.83 -12.06
N LYS A 112 2.59 24.76 -12.32
CA LYS A 112 3.15 24.23 -13.57
C LYS A 112 3.59 22.79 -13.39
N ARG A 113 3.36 21.92 -14.39
CA ARG A 113 3.81 20.52 -14.38
C ARG A 113 5.32 20.46 -14.60
N PHE A 114 5.99 19.60 -13.83
CA PHE A 114 7.42 19.30 -13.98
C PHE A 114 7.61 17.83 -14.33
N PRO A 115 7.68 17.47 -15.63
CA PRO A 115 7.73 16.07 -16.07
C PRO A 115 8.91 15.26 -15.51
N LEU A 116 10.00 15.94 -15.11
CA LEU A 116 11.16 15.31 -14.46
C LEU A 116 10.88 14.75 -13.06
N LEU A 117 9.71 15.06 -12.49
CA LEU A 117 9.26 14.58 -11.19
C LEU A 117 8.08 13.60 -11.31
N ASP A 118 7.65 13.29 -12.53
CA ASP A 118 6.55 12.35 -12.75
C ASP A 118 7.05 10.92 -12.47
N LEU A 119 6.27 10.19 -11.69
CA LEU A 119 6.61 8.83 -11.27
C LEU A 119 5.50 7.87 -11.70
N SER A 120 5.89 6.76 -12.32
CA SER A 120 4.99 5.63 -12.55
C SER A 120 5.23 4.59 -11.47
N VAL A 121 4.17 4.26 -10.72
CA VAL A 121 4.21 3.23 -9.68
C VAL A 121 3.20 2.14 -10.02
N SER A 122 3.64 0.90 -9.94
CA SER A 122 2.79 -0.27 -10.06
C SER A 122 2.82 -1.02 -8.74
N ALA A 123 1.70 -1.02 -8.01
CA ALA A 123 1.53 -1.85 -6.83
C ALA A 123 0.87 -3.17 -7.25
N ARG A 124 1.57 -4.28 -7.09
CA ARG A 124 1.02 -5.62 -7.30
C ARG A 124 0.87 -6.31 -5.95
N GLN A 125 -0.37 -6.53 -5.53
CA GLN A 125 -0.66 -7.30 -4.32
C GLN A 125 -0.72 -8.79 -4.66
N VAL A 126 -0.12 -9.62 -3.81
CA VAL A 126 -0.12 -11.09 -3.90
C VAL A 126 -0.67 -11.64 -2.59
N GLY A 127 -1.89 -12.17 -2.65
CA GLY A 127 -2.60 -12.63 -1.45
C GLY A 127 -2.94 -11.49 -0.47
N PRO A 128 -3.19 -11.81 0.81
CA PRO A 128 -3.66 -10.82 1.77
C PRO A 128 -2.57 -9.92 2.38
N GLY A 129 -1.29 -10.29 2.27
CA GLY A 129 -0.22 -9.69 3.09
C GLY A 129 1.08 -9.35 2.37
N LEU A 130 1.13 -9.37 1.04
CA LEU A 130 2.34 -9.03 0.29
C LEU A 130 2.01 -8.08 -0.86
N VAL A 131 2.77 -6.99 -0.97
CA VAL A 131 2.68 -6.03 -2.07
C VAL A 131 4.07 -5.74 -2.63
N PHE A 132 4.18 -5.76 -3.96
CA PHE A 132 5.33 -5.30 -4.71
C PHE A 132 5.02 -3.90 -5.26
N LEU A 133 5.66 -2.88 -4.69
CA LEU A 133 5.59 -1.50 -5.16
C LEU A 133 6.75 -1.25 -6.10
N THR A 134 6.54 -1.42 -7.40
CA THR A 134 7.55 -1.18 -8.43
C THR A 134 7.47 0.27 -8.88
N PHE A 135 8.61 0.96 -8.84
CA PHE A 135 8.73 2.35 -9.31
C PHE A 135 9.68 2.41 -10.48
N GLU A 136 9.23 3.12 -11.52
CA GLU A 136 9.98 3.35 -12.74
C GLU A 136 10.11 4.86 -12.92
N HIS A 137 11.35 5.35 -12.95
CA HIS A 137 11.64 6.74 -13.22
C HIS A 137 12.70 6.85 -14.31
N ALA A 138 12.43 7.68 -15.33
CA ALA A 138 13.27 7.82 -16.52
C ALA A 138 14.75 8.13 -16.20
N PHE A 139 15.01 8.83 -15.09
CA PHE A 139 16.37 9.26 -14.69
C PHE A 139 16.87 8.66 -13.38
N LEU A 140 15.96 8.24 -12.49
CA LEU A 140 16.33 7.80 -11.13
C LEU A 140 16.48 6.28 -11.07
N GLY A 141 16.19 5.58 -12.17
CA GLY A 141 16.29 4.13 -12.28
C GLY A 141 14.99 3.41 -11.93
N HIS A 142 15.15 2.14 -11.61
CA HIS A 142 14.07 1.22 -11.34
C HIS A 142 14.34 0.48 -10.04
N GLY A 143 13.27 0.15 -9.32
CA GLY A 143 13.37 -0.75 -8.19
C GLY A 143 12.02 -1.09 -7.59
N VAL A 144 12.07 -1.70 -6.43
CA VAL A 144 10.88 -2.24 -5.77
C VAL A 144 10.95 -2.06 -4.27
N ILE A 145 9.82 -1.69 -3.68
CA ILE A 145 9.56 -1.81 -2.25
C ILE A 145 8.70 -3.05 -2.05
N LEU A 146 9.19 -3.98 -1.25
CA LEU A 146 8.42 -5.13 -0.78
C LEU A 146 7.72 -4.71 0.51
N GLN A 147 6.39 -4.62 0.48
CA GLN A 147 5.58 -4.42 1.68
C GLN A 147 5.02 -5.76 2.13
N THR A 148 5.28 -6.15 3.38
CA THR A 148 4.67 -7.33 4.01
C THR A 148 3.80 -6.90 5.17
N VAL A 149 2.60 -7.46 5.27
CA VAL A 149 1.66 -7.28 6.38
C VAL A 149 1.50 -8.63 7.08
N THR A 150 1.94 -8.70 8.33
CA THR A 150 1.85 -9.91 9.17
C THR A 150 0.89 -9.66 10.32
N PRO A 151 -0.23 -10.39 10.42
CA PRO A 151 -1.09 -10.31 11.59
C PRO A 151 -0.37 -10.80 12.84
N LEU A 152 -0.33 -9.96 13.87
CA LEU A 152 0.09 -10.33 15.21
C LEU A 152 -1.13 -10.65 16.08
N GLU A 153 -2.19 -9.86 15.92
CA GLU A 153 -3.51 -10.06 16.55
C GLU A 153 -4.62 -9.69 15.54
N PRO A 154 -5.90 -9.96 15.82
CA PRO A 154 -6.99 -9.65 14.89
C PRO A 154 -7.03 -8.18 14.42
N LEU A 155 -6.60 -7.25 15.28
CA LEU A 155 -6.56 -5.80 15.01
C LEU A 155 -5.17 -5.20 15.18
N LEU A 156 -4.10 -6.01 15.19
CA LEU A 156 -2.71 -5.54 15.25
C LEU A 156 -1.86 -6.19 14.17
N GLN A 157 -1.27 -5.38 13.32
CA GLN A 157 -0.50 -5.82 12.15
C GLN A 157 0.94 -5.31 12.21
N ASN A 158 1.92 -6.18 11.94
CA ASN A 158 3.29 -5.75 11.67
C ASN A 158 3.46 -5.52 10.16
N VAL A 159 3.78 -4.28 9.77
CA VAL A 159 4.03 -3.90 8.39
C VAL A 159 5.49 -3.55 8.19
N VAL A 160 6.15 -4.24 7.26
CA VAL A 160 7.56 -4.03 6.93
C VAL A 160 7.69 -3.66 5.46
N HIS A 161 8.37 -2.55 5.18
CA HIS A 161 8.77 -2.15 3.83
C HIS A 161 10.26 -2.40 3.65
N LYS A 162 10.65 -3.14 2.61
CA LYS A 162 12.06 -3.37 2.23
C LYS A 162 12.30 -2.86 0.83
N ILE A 163 13.23 -1.94 0.67
CA ILE A 163 13.58 -1.40 -0.65
C ILE A 163 14.77 -2.15 -1.26
N TYR A 164 14.59 -2.58 -2.51
CA TYR A 164 15.62 -3.13 -3.37
C TYR A 164 15.76 -2.24 -4.60
N TYR A 165 17.00 -1.91 -4.95
CA TYR A 165 17.26 -0.93 -6.00
C TYR A 165 18.53 -1.25 -6.78
N GLN A 166 18.60 -0.77 -8.03
CA GLN A 166 19.75 -0.97 -8.90
C GLN A 166 21.08 -0.65 -8.19
N LYS A 167 22.05 -1.57 -8.32
CA LYS A 167 23.34 -1.49 -7.63
C LYS A 167 24.16 -0.24 -8.00
N ASN A 168 24.04 0.23 -9.24
CA ASN A 168 24.76 1.39 -9.79
C ASN A 168 24.16 2.75 -9.39
N VAL A 169 22.96 2.79 -8.80
CA VAL A 169 22.35 4.04 -8.35
C VAL A 169 22.89 4.41 -6.95
N PRO A 170 23.29 5.67 -6.71
CA PRO A 170 23.71 6.13 -5.39
C PRO A 170 22.66 5.87 -4.32
N ALA A 171 23.07 5.32 -3.16
CA ALA A 171 22.15 4.88 -2.11
C ALA A 171 21.26 5.99 -1.52
N ILE A 172 21.61 7.26 -1.70
CA ILE A 172 20.79 8.41 -1.27
C ILE A 172 19.44 8.44 -1.99
N VAL A 173 19.37 8.01 -3.25
CA VAL A 173 18.14 7.99 -4.06
C VAL A 173 17.11 7.00 -3.48
N PRO A 174 17.39 5.69 -3.35
CA PRO A 174 16.44 4.76 -2.75
C PRO A 174 16.17 5.07 -1.28
N LYS A 175 17.12 5.62 -0.51
CA LYS A 175 16.84 6.05 0.88
C LYS A 175 15.84 7.20 0.93
N PHE A 176 15.92 8.15 0.00
CA PHE A 176 14.94 9.22 -0.12
C PHE A 176 13.56 8.68 -0.50
N ILE A 177 13.48 7.76 -1.47
CA ILE A 177 12.23 7.09 -1.85
C ILE A 177 11.62 6.35 -0.66
N LEU A 178 12.42 5.55 0.06
CA LEU A 178 11.96 4.83 1.26
C LEU A 178 11.47 5.80 2.35
N ARG A 179 12.15 6.94 2.54
CA ARG A 179 11.70 7.96 3.51
C ARG A 179 10.40 8.63 3.08
N ALA A 180 10.24 8.94 1.80
CA ALA A 180 9.01 9.51 1.26
C ALA A 180 7.84 8.53 1.45
N GLU A 181 8.05 7.26 1.12
CA GLU A 181 7.06 6.19 1.35
C GLU A 181 6.71 6.06 2.83
N CYS A 182 7.70 5.99 3.71
CA CYS A 182 7.50 5.90 5.15
C CYS A 182 6.65 7.04 5.71
N VAL A 183 6.91 8.29 5.28
CA VAL A 183 6.09 9.43 5.71
C VAL A 183 4.66 9.33 5.19
N GLN A 184 4.46 8.89 3.96
CA GLN A 184 3.11 8.71 3.39
C GLN A 184 2.37 7.60 4.13
N PHE A 185 3.02 6.47 4.39
CA PHE A 185 2.46 5.36 5.13
C PHE A 185 2.09 5.74 6.58
N GLU A 186 2.92 6.54 7.26
CA GLU A 186 2.60 7.06 8.61
C GLU A 186 1.33 7.95 8.64
N ARG A 187 1.01 8.62 7.53
CA ARG A 187 -0.27 9.34 7.39
C ARG A 187 -1.45 8.36 7.35
N ASP A 188 -1.30 7.24 6.65
CA ASP A 188 -2.31 6.19 6.62
C ASP A 188 -2.47 5.51 7.98
N ILE A 189 -1.36 5.22 8.69
CA ILE A 189 -1.39 4.69 10.08
C ILE A 189 -2.22 5.60 10.98
N THR A 190 -2.08 6.92 10.84
CA THR A 190 -2.87 7.86 11.63
C THR A 190 -4.37 7.66 11.42
N ILE A 191 -4.81 7.34 10.19
CA ILE A 191 -6.21 7.06 9.87
C ILE A 191 -6.61 5.67 10.36
N TRP A 192 -5.82 4.64 10.08
CA TRP A 192 -6.07 3.26 10.49
C TRP A 192 -6.22 3.10 12.01
N ASN A 193 -5.32 3.67 12.80
CA ASN A 193 -5.36 3.58 14.26
C ASN A 193 -6.52 4.39 14.90
N ASN A 194 -7.21 5.22 14.12
CA ASN A 194 -8.30 6.08 14.59
C ASN A 194 -9.62 5.84 13.83
N LYS A 195 -9.74 4.71 13.12
CA LYS A 195 -10.98 4.31 12.45
C LYS A 195 -11.43 2.92 12.89
N GLN A 196 -12.68 2.62 12.61
CA GLN A 196 -13.26 1.31 12.85
C GLN A 196 -13.42 0.54 11.53
N TYR A 197 -13.09 -0.75 11.55
CA TYR A 197 -13.45 -1.65 10.47
C TYR A 197 -14.97 -1.88 10.42
N LEU A 198 -15.59 -1.48 9.32
CA LEU A 198 -17.01 -1.71 9.05
C LEU A 198 -17.17 -2.85 8.05
N LEU A 199 -17.91 -3.90 8.42
CA LEU A 199 -18.24 -5.01 7.51
C LEU A 199 -19.10 -4.55 6.32
N LYS A 200 -20.04 -3.63 6.58
CA LYS A 200 -20.98 -3.08 5.59
C LYS A 200 -20.89 -1.54 5.59
N PRO A 201 -19.87 -0.93 4.96
CA PRO A 201 -19.75 0.51 4.86
C PRO A 201 -20.82 1.08 3.93
N LEU A 202 -21.21 2.32 4.18
CA LEU A 202 -21.99 3.10 3.22
C LEU A 202 -21.05 3.58 2.11
N LEU A 203 -21.33 3.20 0.86
CA LEU A 203 -20.50 3.49 -0.30
C LEU A 203 -21.29 4.34 -1.30
N VAL A 204 -20.64 5.35 -1.87
CA VAL A 204 -21.17 6.07 -3.03
C VAL A 204 -20.72 5.40 -4.33
N ARG A 205 -21.20 5.90 -5.48
CA ARG A 205 -20.88 5.31 -6.79
C ARG A 205 -19.37 5.35 -7.08
N GLU A 206 -18.70 6.40 -6.62
CA GLU A 206 -17.28 6.64 -6.78
C GLU A 206 -16.44 5.62 -6.00
N ASP A 207 -16.99 4.98 -4.96
CA ASP A 207 -16.32 3.95 -4.14
C ASP A 207 -16.47 2.52 -4.71
N ALA A 208 -16.92 2.37 -5.96
CA ALA A 208 -17.21 1.05 -6.53
C ALA A 208 -16.00 0.09 -6.52
N SER A 209 -14.78 0.63 -6.59
CA SER A 209 -13.54 -0.14 -6.47
C SER A 209 -13.38 -0.79 -5.10
N ILE A 210 -13.76 -0.12 -4.00
CA ILE A 210 -13.72 -0.68 -2.64
C ILE A 210 -14.60 -1.94 -2.58
N GLN A 211 -15.81 -1.87 -3.11
CA GLN A 211 -16.71 -3.03 -3.14
C GLN A 211 -16.14 -4.18 -3.99
N LYS A 212 -15.51 -3.87 -5.13
CA LYS A 212 -14.83 -4.88 -5.96
C LYS A 212 -13.65 -5.52 -5.23
N HIS A 213 -12.83 -4.73 -4.53
CA HIS A 213 -11.73 -5.21 -3.72
C HIS A 213 -12.22 -6.13 -2.62
N ARG A 214 -13.25 -5.77 -1.86
CA ARG A 214 -13.81 -6.62 -0.81
C ARG A 214 -14.31 -7.97 -1.34
N ARG A 215 -14.97 -7.98 -2.51
CA ARG A 215 -15.38 -9.24 -3.16
C ARG A 215 -14.19 -10.10 -3.55
N TRP A 216 -13.14 -9.47 -4.09
CA TRP A 216 -11.90 -10.17 -4.44
C TRP A 216 -11.18 -10.70 -3.19
N PHE A 217 -11.05 -9.89 -2.14
CA PHE A 217 -10.33 -10.22 -0.90
C PHE A 217 -11.04 -11.32 -0.10
N ALA A 218 -12.37 -11.45 -0.24
CA ALA A 218 -13.15 -12.49 0.42
C ALA A 218 -12.66 -13.92 0.11
N GLN A 219 -11.97 -14.14 -1.01
CA GLN A 219 -11.39 -15.44 -1.37
C GLN A 219 -10.33 -15.94 -0.36
N PHE A 220 -9.73 -15.04 0.42
CA PHE A 220 -8.71 -15.39 1.42
C PHE A 220 -9.30 -15.80 2.78
N TYR A 221 -10.63 -15.86 2.87
CA TYR A 221 -11.36 -16.32 4.05
C TYR A 221 -12.20 -17.54 3.71
N SER A 222 -12.28 -18.49 4.65
CA SER A 222 -13.18 -19.64 4.58
C SER A 222 -14.28 -19.57 5.66
N GLU A 223 -15.16 -20.56 5.71
CA GLU A 223 -16.19 -20.66 6.75
C GLU A 223 -15.61 -20.81 8.15
N LYS A 224 -14.42 -21.43 8.28
CA LYS A 224 -13.73 -21.59 9.56
C LYS A 224 -12.88 -20.38 9.96
N SER A 225 -12.77 -19.37 9.10
CA SER A 225 -12.06 -18.14 9.45
C SER A 225 -12.78 -17.41 10.58
N THR A 226 -12.04 -17.00 11.60
CA THR A 226 -12.56 -16.16 12.69
C THR A 226 -13.05 -14.84 12.11
N ARG A 227 -14.34 -14.54 12.30
CA ARG A 227 -14.94 -13.27 11.87
C ARG A 227 -15.09 -12.35 13.08
N PRO A 228 -14.82 -11.04 12.94
CA PRO A 228 -15.22 -10.08 13.96
C PRO A 228 -16.72 -10.25 14.24
N SER A 229 -17.09 -10.42 15.50
CA SER A 229 -18.51 -10.34 15.87
C SER A 229 -19.01 -8.97 15.45
N ALA A 230 -20.17 -8.89 14.80
CA ALA A 230 -20.82 -7.62 14.59
C ALA A 230 -20.96 -6.97 15.98
N LEU A 231 -20.33 -5.80 16.17
CA LEU A 231 -20.61 -4.98 17.33
C LEU A 231 -22.13 -4.83 17.40
N LYS A 232 -22.73 -5.20 18.54
CA LYS A 232 -24.15 -4.96 18.77
C LYS A 232 -24.40 -3.49 18.44
N GLU A 233 -25.33 -3.24 17.53
CA GLU A 233 -25.83 -1.89 17.28
C GLU A 233 -26.47 -1.39 18.57
N GLY A 234 -25.70 -0.69 19.39
CA GLY A 234 -26.12 -0.11 20.65
C GLY A 234 -25.13 0.99 21.01
N LEU A 235 -25.64 2.21 21.09
CA LEU A 235 -24.92 3.38 21.64
C LEU A 235 -24.93 3.34 23.18
N ASP A 236 -24.90 2.14 23.76
CA ASP A 236 -24.84 1.98 25.21
C ASP A 236 -23.37 2.08 25.62
N TRP A 237 -23.01 3.29 26.03
CA TRP A 237 -21.77 3.60 26.75
C TRP A 237 -21.80 3.07 28.18
#